data_AF-A0A081ABJ9-F1
#
_entry.id   AF-A0A081ABJ9-F1
#
_cell.length_a   1.000
_cell.length_b   1.000
_cell.length_c   1.000
_cell.angle_alpha   90.00
_cell.angle_beta   90.00
_cell.angle_gamma   90.00
#
_symmetry.space_group_name_H-M   'P 1'
#
loop_
_entity.id
_entity.type
_entity.pdbx_description
1 polymer ?
#
loop_
_entity_poly.entity_id
_entity_poly.type
_entity_poly.pdbx_seq_one_letter_code
_entity_poly.pdbx_strand_id
1 'polypeptide(L)'
;MSANLADYELFKPLELAPGLMLKNRMVFSPCTRARSDIKTRCPNDENVKYYAARAGAGLIISEGCAVSEQGYGWYGAPALYTDEQQEGWRKIVEAVHAEGGKIFAQLWHMGRQSHPSFHPSNEVASCSSSCYSTGRTHDAEGNATGFPTTRAMTIEEVRQVIEDHRKCAERAKSAGFDGVEFHGAGGYLIDEFLQSSTNTRTDEYGGPVENRFRFLRELIEAVTTVYPADRVGVRLSPNGVCGGMGSEDNYETFTYVISELGKMGLSYLATHDGFGFGRSDKCRVFTVFELKTLFKGRVMATCSYTRDQAEGVLHAGVADLVGFGRPFLVNPDLPERFRNDWPLAEPLPYELFWNAKKGLEGYHFPAYDPKKAEADKEKQASPVDP
;
A
#
# COMPACT_ATOMS: atom_id res chain seq x y z
N MET A 1 -12.37 34.30 -5.18
CA MET A 1 -12.93 33.59 -6.35
C MET A 1 -13.01 32.13 -5.96
N SER A 2 -14.18 31.49 -6.02
CA SER A 2 -14.25 30.03 -5.84
C SER A 2 -13.48 29.40 -6.99
N ALA A 3 -12.43 28.62 -6.68
CA ALA A 3 -11.70 27.91 -7.72
C ALA A 3 -12.68 26.99 -8.47
N ASN A 4 -12.60 26.97 -9.80
CA ASN A 4 -13.35 26.02 -10.60
C ASN A 4 -12.74 24.63 -10.37
N LEU A 5 -13.47 23.74 -9.69
CA LEU A 5 -12.99 22.39 -9.35
C LEU A 5 -12.56 21.60 -10.60
N ALA A 6 -13.14 21.90 -11.77
CA ALA A 6 -12.78 21.25 -13.03
C ALA A 6 -11.31 21.48 -13.44
N ASP A 7 -10.68 22.56 -12.96
CA ASP A 7 -9.33 22.95 -13.36
C ASP A 7 -8.24 22.41 -12.43
N TYR A 8 -8.62 21.70 -11.36
CA TYR A 8 -7.70 21.11 -10.38
C TYR A 8 -6.70 20.17 -11.05
N GLU A 9 -5.41 20.32 -10.72
CA GLU A 9 -4.36 19.37 -11.12
C GLU A 9 -4.70 17.94 -10.71
N LEU A 10 -5.39 17.76 -9.59
CA LEU A 10 -5.87 16.48 -9.08
C LEU A 10 -6.63 15.66 -10.14
N PHE A 11 -7.41 16.31 -11.01
CA PHE A 11 -8.24 15.63 -12.01
C PHE A 11 -7.59 15.53 -13.38
N LYS A 12 -6.42 16.14 -13.59
CA LYS A 12 -5.72 16.09 -14.88
C LYS A 12 -5.06 14.71 -15.07
N PRO A 13 -5.04 14.19 -16.31
CA PRO A 13 -4.32 12.97 -16.62
C PRO A 13 -2.81 13.10 -16.34
N LEU A 14 -2.16 11.98 -16.03
CA LEU A 14 -0.71 11.90 -15.87
C LEU A 14 -0.19 10.66 -16.60
N GLU A 15 0.76 10.82 -17.51
CA GLU A 15 1.53 9.67 -18.01
C GLU A 15 2.49 9.23 -16.89
N LEU A 16 2.27 8.06 -16.30
CA LEU A 16 3.11 7.53 -15.21
C LEU A 16 4.38 6.88 -15.76
N ALA A 17 4.26 6.21 -16.91
CA ALA A 17 5.33 5.57 -17.65
C ALA A 17 4.94 5.54 -19.13
N PRO A 18 5.87 5.31 -20.07
CA PRO A 18 5.54 5.19 -21.49
C PRO A 18 4.40 4.18 -21.70
N GLY A 19 3.29 4.67 -22.29
CA GLY A 19 2.10 3.84 -22.53
C GLY A 19 1.25 3.52 -21.29
N LEU A 20 1.45 4.22 -20.17
CA LEU A 20 0.62 4.14 -18.97
C LEU A 20 0.06 5.51 -18.60
N MET A 21 -1.07 5.84 -19.22
CA MET A 21 -1.83 7.05 -18.91
C MET A 21 -2.78 6.80 -17.73
N LEU A 22 -2.61 7.57 -16.66
CA LEU A 22 -3.58 7.67 -15.57
C LEU A 22 -4.60 8.75 -15.91
N LYS A 23 -5.88 8.49 -15.60
CA LYS A 23 -6.98 9.41 -15.92
C LYS A 23 -7.10 10.62 -14.97
N ASN A 24 -6.48 10.52 -13.79
CA ASN A 24 -6.37 11.57 -12.78
C ASN A 24 -5.17 11.24 -11.86
N ARG A 25 -4.86 12.12 -10.90
CA ARG A 25 -3.72 11.96 -9.97
C ARG A 25 -4.12 11.36 -8.61
N MET A 26 -5.34 10.83 -8.50
CA MET A 26 -5.86 10.21 -7.29
C MET A 26 -5.55 8.73 -7.28
N VAL A 27 -4.85 8.26 -6.26
CA VAL A 27 -4.47 6.86 -6.13
C VAL A 27 -5.29 6.19 -5.03
N PHE A 28 -5.91 5.05 -5.33
CA PHE A 28 -6.44 4.19 -4.28
C PHE A 28 -5.26 3.50 -3.61
N SER A 29 -4.91 3.98 -2.41
CA SER A 29 -3.76 3.50 -1.64
C SER A 29 -3.99 2.07 -1.11
N PRO A 30 -2.90 1.30 -0.94
CA PRO A 30 -2.99 -0.09 -0.49
C PRO A 30 -3.67 -0.15 0.89
N CYS A 31 -4.75 -0.93 0.98
CA CYS A 31 -5.52 -1.11 2.21
C CYS A 31 -5.85 -2.58 2.38
N THR A 32 -5.13 -3.29 3.26
CA THR A 32 -5.45 -4.67 3.64
C THR A 32 -6.87 -4.76 4.17
N ARG A 33 -7.71 -5.59 3.51
CA ARG A 33 -9.13 -5.75 3.88
C ARG A 33 -9.40 -7.06 4.58
N ALA A 34 -8.47 -8.02 4.53
CA ALA A 34 -8.64 -9.37 5.07
C ALA A 34 -9.90 -10.06 4.54
N ARG A 35 -10.06 -10.09 3.20
CA ARG A 35 -11.24 -10.62 2.49
C ARG A 35 -10.89 -11.66 1.44
N SER A 36 -9.68 -12.23 1.50
CA SER A 36 -9.31 -13.38 0.68
C SER A 36 -9.73 -14.69 1.36
N ASP A 37 -9.71 -15.79 0.62
CA ASP A 37 -9.93 -17.11 1.21
C ASP A 37 -8.88 -17.39 2.30
N ILE A 38 -9.33 -17.79 3.49
CA ILE A 38 -8.44 -17.96 4.66
C ILE A 38 -7.49 -19.15 4.55
N LYS A 39 -7.78 -20.13 3.68
CA LYS A 39 -6.97 -21.34 3.49
C LYS A 39 -6.03 -21.18 2.30
N THR A 40 -6.56 -20.85 1.14
CA THR A 40 -5.78 -20.76 -0.10
C THR A 40 -5.11 -19.40 -0.27
N ARG A 41 -5.57 -18.39 0.48
CA ARG A 41 -5.11 -16.99 0.40
C ARG A 41 -5.40 -16.38 -0.97
N CYS A 42 -6.31 -16.98 -1.72
CA CYS A 42 -6.72 -16.50 -3.04
C CYS A 42 -7.75 -15.38 -2.90
N PRO A 43 -7.67 -14.35 -3.75
CA PRO A 43 -8.80 -13.47 -3.96
C PRO A 43 -10.02 -14.23 -4.52
N ASN A 44 -11.22 -13.76 -4.19
CA ASN A 44 -12.51 -14.30 -4.60
C ASN A 44 -13.34 -13.28 -5.39
N ASP A 45 -14.53 -13.67 -5.85
CA ASP A 45 -15.41 -12.85 -6.68
C ASP A 45 -15.83 -11.52 -6.04
N GLU A 46 -15.86 -11.44 -4.71
CA GLU A 46 -16.17 -10.20 -4.01
C GLU A 46 -14.99 -9.22 -4.08
N ASN A 47 -13.76 -9.71 -4.10
CA ASN A 47 -12.58 -8.87 -4.35
C ASN A 47 -12.60 -8.32 -5.80
N VAL A 48 -13.06 -9.09 -6.78
CA VAL A 48 -13.23 -8.64 -8.17
C VAL A 48 -14.16 -7.43 -8.24
N LYS A 49 -15.37 -7.55 -7.66
CA LYS A 49 -16.35 -6.45 -7.60
C LYS A 49 -15.78 -5.23 -6.86
N TYR A 50 -15.05 -5.47 -5.76
CA TYR A 50 -14.49 -4.42 -4.92
C TYR A 50 -13.49 -3.53 -5.67
N TYR A 51 -12.55 -4.12 -6.39
CA TYR A 51 -11.55 -3.37 -7.16
C TYR A 51 -12.14 -2.78 -8.44
N ALA A 52 -13.00 -3.50 -9.16
CA ALA A 52 -13.65 -2.99 -10.37
C ALA A 52 -14.47 -1.71 -10.07
N ALA A 53 -15.21 -1.69 -8.96
CA ALA A 53 -15.98 -0.52 -8.54
C ALA A 53 -15.10 0.73 -8.28
N ARG A 54 -13.80 0.56 -8.04
CA ARG A 54 -12.83 1.63 -7.76
C ARG A 54 -11.94 1.95 -8.95
N ALA A 55 -12.23 1.38 -10.13
CA ALA A 55 -11.45 1.59 -11.33
C ALA A 55 -11.43 3.05 -11.80
N GLY A 56 -12.31 3.93 -11.28
CA GLY A 56 -12.29 5.39 -11.49
C GLY A 56 -11.04 6.09 -10.94
N ALA A 57 -10.33 5.47 -9.99
CA ALA A 57 -9.03 5.97 -9.53
C ALA A 57 -8.04 6.12 -10.69
N GLY A 58 -7.13 7.10 -10.60
CA GLY A 58 -6.03 7.26 -11.54
C GLY A 58 -5.15 6.02 -11.58
N LEU A 59 -4.83 5.50 -10.39
CA LEU A 59 -4.14 4.24 -10.16
C LEU A 59 -4.73 3.56 -8.93
N ILE A 60 -4.87 2.23 -8.97
CA ILE A 60 -5.13 1.38 -7.82
C ILE A 60 -3.81 0.73 -7.42
N ILE A 61 -3.48 0.77 -6.13
CA ILE A 61 -2.50 -0.14 -5.56
C ILE A 61 -3.29 -1.20 -4.80
N SER A 62 -3.06 -2.47 -5.13
CA SER A 62 -3.73 -3.57 -4.45
C SER A 62 -3.46 -3.53 -2.95
N GLU A 63 -4.27 -4.23 -2.15
CA GLU A 63 -3.82 -4.60 -0.82
C GLU A 63 -2.52 -5.41 -0.87
N GLY A 64 -1.79 -5.42 0.25
CA GLY A 64 -0.51 -6.12 0.35
C GLY A 64 -0.69 -7.61 0.04
N CYS A 65 0.12 -8.12 -0.87
CA CYS A 65 0.13 -9.52 -1.30
C CYS A 65 1.37 -10.21 -0.78
N ALA A 66 1.20 -11.27 0.02
CA ALA A 66 2.34 -12.05 0.47
C ALA A 66 3.10 -12.66 -0.72
N VAL A 67 4.41 -12.47 -0.74
CA VAL A 67 5.31 -12.95 -1.82
C VAL A 67 5.76 -14.40 -1.64
N SER A 68 5.59 -14.97 -0.44
CA SER A 68 5.94 -16.35 -0.14
C SER A 68 5.19 -16.86 1.10
N GLU A 69 5.28 -18.16 1.37
CA GLU A 69 4.69 -18.76 2.56
C GLU A 69 5.34 -18.25 3.87
N GLN A 70 6.67 -18.06 3.87
CA GLN A 70 7.39 -17.45 5.00
C GLN A 70 7.06 -15.96 5.14
N GLY A 71 6.75 -15.28 4.03
CA GLY A 71 6.37 -13.88 4.00
C GLY A 71 4.97 -13.58 4.51
N TYR A 72 4.11 -14.58 4.70
CA TYR A 72 2.73 -14.40 5.11
C TYR A 72 2.58 -14.25 6.63
N GLY A 73 1.79 -13.29 7.09
CA GLY A 73 1.57 -13.08 8.54
C GLY A 73 0.25 -12.44 8.95
N TRP A 74 -0.70 -12.30 8.01
CA TRP A 74 -1.94 -11.56 8.26
C TRP A 74 -3.16 -12.41 7.90
N TYR A 75 -3.99 -12.75 8.89
CA TYR A 75 -5.17 -13.58 8.70
C TYR A 75 -6.16 -12.97 7.69
N GLY A 76 -6.46 -13.71 6.62
CA GLY A 76 -7.37 -13.31 5.54
C GLY A 76 -6.77 -12.39 4.47
N ALA A 77 -5.47 -12.07 4.52
CA ALA A 77 -4.80 -11.31 3.47
C ALA A 77 -4.58 -12.18 2.21
N PRO A 78 -4.48 -11.57 1.02
CA PRO A 78 -4.13 -12.30 -0.19
C PRO A 78 -2.64 -12.63 -0.26
N ALA A 79 -2.32 -13.57 -1.16
CA ALA A 79 -0.97 -13.92 -1.55
C ALA A 79 -0.82 -13.97 -3.08
N LEU A 80 0.42 -14.08 -3.58
CA LEU A 80 0.73 -14.20 -5.00
C LEU A 80 1.97 -15.06 -5.26
N TYR A 81 2.05 -16.24 -4.64
CA TYR A 81 3.15 -17.19 -4.82
C TYR A 81 2.74 -18.55 -5.39
N THR A 82 1.43 -18.82 -5.55
CA THR A 82 0.90 -20.01 -6.23
C THR A 82 0.17 -19.67 -7.53
N ASP A 83 -0.04 -20.68 -8.38
CA ASP A 83 -0.80 -20.52 -9.63
C ASP A 83 -2.28 -20.19 -9.37
N GLU A 84 -2.88 -20.79 -8.33
CA GLU A 84 -4.27 -20.51 -7.93
C GLU A 84 -4.45 -19.05 -7.50
N GLN A 85 -3.50 -18.51 -6.74
CA GLN A 85 -3.49 -17.11 -6.32
C GLN A 85 -3.32 -16.15 -7.51
N GLN A 86 -2.42 -16.49 -8.44
CA GLN A 86 -2.24 -15.74 -9.68
C GLN A 86 -3.54 -15.67 -10.49
N GLU A 87 -4.27 -16.77 -10.60
CA GLU A 87 -5.54 -16.83 -11.31
C GLU A 87 -6.62 -15.96 -10.64
N GLY A 88 -6.71 -15.98 -9.30
CA GLY A 88 -7.60 -15.09 -8.55
C GLY A 88 -7.30 -13.61 -8.81
N TRP A 89 -6.02 -13.23 -8.86
CA TRP A 89 -5.58 -11.88 -9.19
C TRP A 89 -5.83 -11.50 -10.66
N ARG A 90 -5.64 -12.43 -11.60
CA ARG A 90 -5.92 -12.19 -13.03
C ARG A 90 -7.36 -11.71 -13.23
N LYS A 91 -8.34 -12.34 -12.59
CA LYS A 91 -9.75 -11.93 -12.65
C LYS A 91 -9.98 -10.52 -12.14
N ILE A 92 -9.29 -10.12 -11.06
CA ILE A 92 -9.36 -8.75 -10.53
C ILE A 92 -8.80 -7.76 -11.54
N VAL A 93 -7.60 -8.02 -12.06
CA VAL A 93 -6.93 -7.15 -13.02
C VAL A 93 -7.79 -6.98 -14.28
N GLU A 94 -8.31 -8.07 -14.84
CA GLU A 94 -9.19 -8.06 -16.01
C GLU A 94 -10.44 -7.20 -15.78
N ALA A 95 -11.08 -7.33 -14.61
CA ALA A 95 -12.25 -6.52 -14.27
C ALA A 95 -11.91 -5.03 -14.10
N VAL A 96 -10.76 -4.71 -13.49
CA VAL A 96 -10.30 -3.31 -13.38
C VAL A 96 -9.99 -2.73 -14.77
N HIS A 97 -9.35 -3.50 -15.64
CA HIS A 97 -9.02 -3.07 -17.01
C HIS A 97 -10.26 -2.92 -17.89
N ALA A 98 -11.28 -3.77 -17.72
CA ALA A 98 -12.56 -3.65 -18.41
C ALA A 98 -13.25 -2.32 -18.11
N GLU A 99 -13.09 -1.79 -16.90
CA GLU A 99 -13.56 -0.46 -16.48
C GLU A 99 -12.55 0.68 -16.79
N GLY A 100 -11.50 0.38 -17.56
CA GLY A 100 -10.46 1.35 -17.93
C GLY A 100 -9.62 1.85 -16.75
N GLY A 101 -9.54 1.08 -15.66
CA GLY A 101 -8.67 1.35 -14.52
C GLY A 101 -7.24 0.87 -14.73
N LYS A 102 -6.34 1.29 -13.83
CA LYS A 102 -4.94 0.85 -13.77
C LYS A 102 -4.63 0.31 -12.39
N ILE A 103 -3.86 -0.78 -12.30
CA ILE A 103 -3.60 -1.45 -11.04
C ILE A 103 -2.17 -1.98 -10.92
N PHE A 104 -1.54 -1.70 -9.79
CA PHE A 104 -0.25 -2.26 -9.39
C PHE A 104 -0.43 -3.24 -8.24
N ALA A 105 0.38 -4.32 -8.22
CA ALA A 105 0.41 -5.27 -7.10
C ALA A 105 1.38 -4.77 -6.01
N GLN A 106 0.91 -4.68 -4.77
CA GLN A 106 1.81 -4.40 -3.65
C GLN A 106 2.46 -5.68 -3.12
N LEU A 107 3.78 -5.80 -3.30
CA LEU A 107 4.58 -6.95 -2.87
C LEU A 107 4.92 -6.82 -1.39
N TRP A 108 4.56 -7.83 -0.60
CA TRP A 108 4.61 -7.77 0.86
C TRP A 108 5.26 -9.01 1.48
N HIS A 109 6.18 -8.77 2.43
CA HIS A 109 6.69 -9.76 3.35
C HIS A 109 6.56 -9.22 4.76
N MET A 110 5.73 -9.85 5.60
CA MET A 110 5.32 -9.32 6.90
C MET A 110 6.44 -9.35 7.95
N GLY A 111 7.49 -10.13 7.72
CA GLY A 111 8.68 -10.15 8.58
C GLY A 111 8.32 -10.58 10.00
N ARG A 112 8.73 -9.80 11.01
CA ARG A 112 8.43 -10.09 12.42
C ARG A 112 6.97 -9.92 12.79
N GLN A 113 6.19 -9.24 11.95
CA GLN A 113 4.77 -9.06 12.15
C GLN A 113 3.96 -10.25 11.61
N SER A 114 4.29 -11.46 12.07
CA SER A 114 3.65 -12.73 11.69
C SER A 114 3.35 -13.61 12.91
N HIS A 115 2.80 -14.81 12.70
CA HIS A 115 2.54 -15.82 13.72
C HIS A 115 3.01 -17.21 13.27
N PRO A 116 3.58 -18.05 14.17
CA PRO A 116 4.15 -19.35 13.80
C PRO A 116 3.16 -20.30 13.12
N SER A 117 1.87 -20.25 13.48
CA SER A 117 0.85 -21.13 12.90
C SER A 117 0.56 -20.90 11.42
N PHE A 118 1.09 -19.83 10.81
CA PHE A 118 1.02 -19.63 9.35
C PHE A 118 2.10 -20.40 8.57
N HIS A 119 3.11 -20.94 9.27
CA HIS A 119 4.33 -21.46 8.66
C HIS A 119 4.50 -22.96 8.97
N PRO A 120 4.80 -23.81 7.97
CA PRO A 120 5.03 -25.24 8.19
C PRO A 120 6.19 -25.54 9.16
N SER A 121 7.19 -24.66 9.23
CA SER A 121 8.31 -24.73 10.17
C SER A 121 7.90 -24.43 11.61
N ASN A 122 6.71 -23.86 11.84
CA ASN A 122 6.29 -23.28 13.10
C ASN A 122 7.29 -22.24 13.65
N GLU A 123 7.95 -21.50 12.74
CA GLU A 123 8.90 -20.44 13.05
C GLU A 123 8.60 -19.20 12.22
N VAL A 124 8.87 -18.02 12.81
CA VAL A 124 8.86 -16.75 12.09
C VAL A 124 10.30 -16.26 11.94
N ALA A 125 10.70 -15.96 10.69
CA ALA A 125 11.99 -15.37 10.38
C ALA A 125 11.84 -13.87 10.02
N SER A 126 12.83 -13.07 10.40
CA SER A 126 12.90 -11.63 10.15
C SER A 126 14.37 -11.20 9.94
N CYS A 127 14.60 -9.91 9.63
CA CYS A 127 15.92 -9.31 9.51
C CYS A 127 16.85 -9.67 10.68
N SER A 128 16.36 -9.62 11.91
CA SER A 128 17.10 -9.99 13.12
C SER A 128 16.19 -10.72 14.10
N SER A 129 16.79 -11.40 15.08
CA SER A 129 16.01 -11.98 16.17
C SER A 129 15.42 -10.85 17.02
N SER A 130 14.09 -10.73 17.03
CA SER A 130 13.40 -9.66 17.76
C SER A 130 11.96 -10.05 18.08
N CYS A 131 11.32 -9.32 18.98
CA CYS A 131 9.90 -9.46 19.28
C CYS A 131 9.26 -8.07 19.33
N TYR A 132 8.17 -7.87 18.58
CA TYR A 132 7.37 -6.65 18.70
C TYR A 132 6.34 -6.80 19.83
N SER A 133 6.83 -6.76 21.07
CA SER A 133 6.09 -7.17 22.27
C SER A 133 4.83 -6.36 22.59
N THR A 134 4.71 -5.14 22.08
CA THR A 134 3.53 -4.27 22.31
C THR A 134 2.47 -4.39 21.21
N GLY A 135 2.79 -5.07 20.10
CA GLY A 135 1.89 -5.27 18.98
C GLY A 135 0.91 -6.43 19.18
N ARG A 136 -0.12 -6.48 18.32
CA ARG A 136 -1.10 -7.58 18.27
C ARG A 136 -1.25 -8.07 16.84
N THR A 137 -1.52 -9.36 16.70
CA THR A 137 -1.82 -10.03 15.43
C THR A 137 -2.91 -11.07 15.62
N HIS A 138 -3.15 -11.88 14.60
CA HIS A 138 -4.00 -13.07 14.67
C HIS A 138 -3.22 -14.32 14.29
N ASP A 139 -3.58 -15.45 14.88
CA ASP A 139 -3.12 -16.77 14.44
C ASP A 139 -3.86 -17.24 13.16
N ALA A 140 -3.49 -18.42 12.65
CA ALA A 140 -4.13 -19.07 11.50
C ALA A 140 -5.60 -19.45 11.71
N GLU A 141 -6.08 -19.43 12.94
CA GLU A 141 -7.48 -19.63 13.33
C GLU A 141 -8.23 -18.29 13.50
N GLY A 142 -7.55 -17.16 13.37
CA GLY A 142 -8.12 -15.83 13.51
C GLY A 142 -8.35 -15.39 14.95
N ASN A 143 -7.68 -15.98 15.94
CA ASN A 143 -7.68 -15.53 17.33
C ASN A 143 -6.64 -14.45 17.55
N ALA A 144 -6.97 -13.44 18.35
CA ALA A 144 -6.07 -12.33 18.61
C ALA A 144 -4.91 -12.76 19.53
N THR A 145 -3.68 -12.64 19.05
CA THR A 145 -2.44 -13.01 19.75
C THR A 145 -1.47 -11.83 19.83
N GLY A 146 -0.33 -12.03 20.49
CA GLY A 146 0.83 -11.16 20.37
C GLY A 146 1.80 -11.66 19.29
N PHE A 147 2.81 -10.87 18.97
CA PHE A 147 3.87 -11.32 18.07
C PHE A 147 4.87 -12.25 18.78
N PRO A 148 5.36 -13.31 18.11
CA PRO A 148 6.39 -14.19 18.67
C PRO A 148 7.76 -13.51 18.64
N THR A 149 8.73 -14.10 19.34
CA THR A 149 10.14 -13.84 19.04
C THR A 149 10.51 -14.50 17.73
N THR A 150 11.11 -13.74 16.81
CA THR A 150 11.61 -14.25 15.54
C THR A 150 13.03 -14.80 15.66
N ARG A 151 13.39 -15.68 14.72
CA ARG A 151 14.80 -15.93 14.42
C ARG A 151 15.31 -14.95 13.37
N ALA A 152 16.62 -14.70 13.38
CA ALA A 152 17.28 -13.96 12.30
C ALA A 152 17.35 -14.84 11.05
N MET A 153 17.06 -14.26 9.88
CA MET A 153 17.25 -14.92 8.59
C MET A 153 18.75 -15.20 8.34
N THR A 154 19.07 -16.35 7.77
CA THR A 154 20.41 -16.59 7.21
C THR A 154 20.60 -15.80 5.91
N ILE A 155 21.84 -15.69 5.41
CA ILE A 155 22.11 -15.02 4.13
C ILE A 155 21.40 -15.73 2.97
N GLU A 156 21.33 -17.07 3.01
CA GLU A 156 20.63 -17.88 2.02
C GLU A 156 19.13 -17.59 2.03
N GLU A 157 18.53 -17.40 3.19
CA GLU A 157 17.12 -17.03 3.32
C GLU A 157 16.86 -15.61 2.82
N VAL A 158 17.77 -14.66 3.06
CA VAL A 158 17.67 -13.31 2.48
C VAL A 158 17.67 -13.38 0.95
N ARG A 159 18.57 -14.18 0.37
CA ARG A 159 18.62 -14.44 -1.08
C ARG A 159 17.35 -15.13 -1.59
N GLN A 160 16.78 -16.06 -0.83
CA GLN A 160 15.52 -16.70 -1.18
C GLN A 160 14.37 -15.71 -1.18
N VAL A 161 14.30 -14.79 -0.21
CA VAL A 161 13.27 -13.74 -0.18
C VAL A 161 13.40 -12.82 -1.40
N ILE A 162 14.62 -12.50 -1.83
CA ILE A 162 14.85 -11.73 -3.06
C ILE A 162 14.28 -12.47 -4.28
N GLU A 163 14.57 -13.76 -4.40
CA GLU A 163 14.03 -14.59 -5.48
C GLU A 163 12.50 -14.75 -5.41
N ASP A 164 11.93 -14.83 -4.21
CA ASP A 164 10.48 -14.91 -4.01
C ASP A 164 9.79 -13.63 -4.50
N HIS A 165 10.36 -12.45 -4.26
CA HIS A 165 9.84 -11.19 -4.82
C HIS A 165 9.93 -11.16 -6.34
N ARG A 166 11.03 -11.66 -6.92
CA ARG A 166 11.21 -11.76 -8.38
C ARG A 166 10.13 -12.67 -9.00
N LYS A 167 9.94 -13.87 -8.45
CA LYS A 167 8.90 -14.82 -8.89
C LYS A 167 7.51 -14.24 -8.71
N CYS A 168 7.22 -13.60 -7.58
CA CYS A 168 5.95 -12.94 -7.35
C CYS A 168 5.69 -11.83 -8.38
N ALA A 169 6.72 -11.06 -8.77
CA ALA A 169 6.61 -10.10 -9.86
C ALA A 169 6.34 -10.75 -11.24
N GLU A 170 6.93 -11.93 -11.54
CA GLU A 170 6.60 -12.70 -12.76
C GLU A 170 5.12 -13.11 -12.77
N ARG A 171 4.60 -13.54 -11.61
CA ARG A 171 3.19 -13.88 -11.44
C ARG A 171 2.29 -12.66 -11.59
N ALA A 172 2.66 -11.53 -10.98
CA ALA A 172 1.93 -10.27 -11.14
C ALA A 172 1.86 -9.85 -12.62
N LYS A 173 2.99 -9.94 -13.34
CA LYS A 173 3.04 -9.63 -14.77
C LYS A 173 2.17 -10.58 -15.59
N SER A 174 2.20 -11.86 -15.27
CA SER A 174 1.40 -12.89 -15.95
C SER A 174 -0.10 -12.75 -15.66
N ALA A 175 -0.48 -12.26 -14.47
CA ALA A 175 -1.85 -11.89 -14.11
C ALA A 175 -2.31 -10.57 -14.75
N GLY A 176 -1.40 -9.82 -15.40
CA GLY A 176 -1.71 -8.62 -16.16
C GLY A 176 -1.58 -7.30 -15.40
N PHE A 177 -1.03 -7.27 -14.19
CA PHE A 177 -0.84 -6.01 -13.46
C PHE A 177 -0.03 -5.00 -14.29
N ASP A 178 -0.36 -3.70 -14.17
CA ASP A 178 0.32 -2.64 -14.91
C ASP A 178 1.73 -2.33 -14.36
N GLY A 179 2.06 -2.85 -13.17
CA GLY A 179 3.30 -2.65 -12.42
C GLY A 179 3.22 -3.23 -11.01
N VAL A 180 4.24 -2.96 -10.18
CA VAL A 180 4.34 -3.45 -8.80
C VAL A 180 4.82 -2.36 -7.85
N GLU A 181 4.46 -2.46 -6.56
CA GLU A 181 4.93 -1.58 -5.48
C GLU A 181 5.60 -2.43 -4.38
N PHE A 182 6.83 -2.08 -3.98
CA PHE A 182 7.45 -2.67 -2.79
C PHE A 182 6.86 -2.07 -1.50
N HIS A 183 6.41 -2.93 -0.59
CA HIS A 183 5.98 -2.52 0.74
C HIS A 183 7.18 -2.29 1.70
N GLY A 184 7.88 -1.16 1.54
CA GLY A 184 9.00 -0.73 2.39
C GLY A 184 8.62 0.12 3.61
N ALA A 185 7.37 0.02 4.06
CA ALA A 185 6.79 0.81 5.14
C ALA A 185 6.13 -0.06 6.21
N GLY A 186 5.64 0.56 7.29
CA GLY A 186 4.78 -0.09 8.28
C GLY A 186 5.49 -1.07 9.22
N GLY A 187 6.83 -1.07 9.22
CA GLY A 187 7.64 -1.99 10.04
C GLY A 187 7.63 -3.44 9.56
N TYR A 188 7.35 -3.68 8.29
CA TYR A 188 7.48 -5.01 7.66
C TYR A 188 8.91 -5.25 7.17
N LEU A 189 9.18 -6.42 6.57
CA LEU A 189 10.55 -6.92 6.39
C LEU A 189 11.52 -5.92 5.76
N ILE A 190 11.12 -5.24 4.68
CA ILE A 190 12.00 -4.23 4.04
C ILE A 190 12.33 -3.10 5.02
N ASP A 191 11.34 -2.57 5.73
CA ASP A 191 11.52 -1.51 6.74
C ASP A 191 12.35 -2.02 7.94
N GLU A 192 12.17 -3.29 8.32
CA GLU A 192 12.97 -3.97 9.34
C GLU A 192 14.47 -4.02 8.98
N PHE A 193 14.80 -4.25 7.70
CA PHE A 193 16.18 -4.21 7.22
C PHE A 193 16.74 -2.78 7.17
N LEU A 194 15.93 -1.79 6.80
CA LEU A 194 16.40 -0.41 6.64
C LEU A 194 16.77 0.26 7.98
N GLN A 195 15.99 0.01 9.04
CA GLN A 195 16.12 0.75 10.29
C GLN A 195 17.07 0.08 11.29
N SER A 196 17.93 0.88 11.93
CA SER A 196 18.90 0.40 12.95
C SER A 196 18.21 -0.11 14.23
N SER A 197 16.99 0.35 14.52
CA SER A 197 16.18 -0.13 15.65
C SER A 197 15.77 -1.61 15.56
N THR A 198 15.83 -2.19 14.36
CA THR A 198 15.42 -3.57 14.10
C THR A 198 16.49 -4.43 13.44
N ASN A 199 17.37 -3.82 12.64
CA ASN A 199 18.48 -4.51 12.02
C ASN A 199 19.73 -4.44 12.90
N THR A 200 19.96 -5.52 13.65
CA THR A 200 21.16 -5.70 14.49
C THR A 200 22.16 -6.68 13.86
N ARG A 201 22.04 -6.95 12.55
CA ARG A 201 22.93 -7.88 11.84
C ARG A 201 24.36 -7.34 11.80
N THR A 202 25.32 -8.27 11.74
CA THR A 202 26.76 -7.98 11.64
C THR A 202 27.37 -8.45 10.31
N ASP A 203 26.54 -8.94 9.39
CA ASP A 203 26.93 -9.38 8.07
C ASP A 203 26.72 -8.28 7.01
N GLU A 204 26.75 -8.65 5.73
CA GLU A 204 26.65 -7.71 4.60
C GLU A 204 25.30 -6.98 4.49
N TYR A 205 24.29 -7.37 5.28
CA TYR A 205 22.98 -6.72 5.32
C TYR A 205 22.74 -5.89 6.59
N GLY A 206 23.75 -5.72 7.46
CA GLY A 206 23.64 -4.96 8.70
C GLY A 206 24.76 -3.96 8.95
N GLY A 207 24.65 -3.22 10.05
CA GLY A 207 25.61 -2.18 10.41
C GLY A 207 25.37 -0.88 9.60
N PRO A 208 26.33 -0.38 8.82
CA PRO A 208 26.21 0.87 8.06
C PRO A 208 24.97 0.94 7.16
N VAL A 209 24.51 2.16 6.85
CA VAL A 209 23.27 2.40 6.09
C VAL A 209 23.32 1.75 4.69
N GLU A 210 24.48 1.69 4.07
CA GLU A 210 24.72 1.07 2.76
C GLU A 210 24.39 -0.44 2.79
N ASN A 211 24.75 -1.12 3.86
CA ASN A 211 24.47 -2.54 4.05
C ASN A 211 22.99 -2.78 4.39
N ARG A 212 22.38 -1.90 5.20
CA ARG A 212 20.94 -1.98 5.50
C ARG A 212 20.08 -1.76 4.25
N PHE A 213 20.49 -0.83 3.39
CA PHE A 213 19.85 -0.56 2.10
C PHE A 213 20.04 -1.69 1.08
N ARG A 214 21.12 -2.49 1.20
CA ARG A 214 21.46 -3.58 0.27
C ARG A 214 20.27 -4.48 -0.05
N PHE A 215 19.51 -4.87 0.97
CA PHE A 215 18.34 -5.73 0.80
C PHE A 215 17.29 -5.13 -0.14
N LEU A 216 16.91 -3.86 0.07
CA LEU A 216 15.97 -3.17 -0.81
C LEU A 216 16.54 -2.96 -2.23
N ARG A 217 17.83 -2.63 -2.34
CA ARG A 217 18.49 -2.51 -3.65
C ARG A 217 18.41 -3.82 -4.43
N GLU A 218 18.80 -4.93 -3.82
CA GLU A 218 18.83 -6.24 -4.49
C GLU A 218 17.42 -6.75 -4.84
N LEU A 219 16.41 -6.44 -4.01
CA LEU A 219 15.01 -6.66 -4.34
C LEU A 219 14.61 -5.91 -5.63
N ILE A 220 14.94 -4.62 -5.71
CA ILE A 220 14.64 -3.78 -6.88
C ILE A 220 15.38 -4.30 -8.11
N GLU A 221 16.67 -4.63 -8.00
CA GLU A 221 17.47 -5.21 -9.08
C GLU A 221 16.84 -6.52 -9.60
N ALA A 222 16.40 -7.41 -8.69
CA ALA A 222 15.74 -8.65 -9.09
C ALA A 222 14.41 -8.39 -9.80
N VAL A 223 13.52 -7.59 -9.23
CA VAL A 223 12.20 -7.30 -9.82
C VAL A 223 12.31 -6.52 -11.14
N THR A 224 13.34 -5.70 -11.31
CA THR A 224 13.57 -4.97 -12.56
C THR A 224 14.09 -5.84 -13.72
N THR A 225 14.43 -7.10 -13.45
CA THR A 225 14.59 -8.10 -14.53
C THR A 225 13.25 -8.52 -15.15
N VAL A 226 12.13 -8.27 -14.46
CA VAL A 226 10.77 -8.66 -14.86
C VAL A 226 9.96 -7.47 -15.37
N TYR A 227 9.99 -6.36 -14.63
CA TYR A 227 9.34 -5.09 -15.00
C TYR A 227 10.39 -4.02 -15.33
N PRO A 228 10.15 -3.14 -16.33
CA PRO A 228 10.98 -1.94 -16.44
C PRO A 228 10.84 -1.09 -15.17
N ALA A 229 11.91 -0.37 -14.79
CA ALA A 229 11.97 0.36 -13.52
C ALA A 229 10.84 1.39 -13.36
N ASP A 230 10.39 2.01 -14.46
CA ASP A 230 9.28 2.95 -14.49
C ASP A 230 7.89 2.32 -14.23
N ARG A 231 7.82 0.99 -14.04
CA ARG A 231 6.64 0.23 -13.56
C ARG A 231 6.83 -0.33 -12.16
N VAL A 232 7.88 0.07 -11.46
CA VAL A 232 8.19 -0.35 -10.09
C VAL A 232 8.10 0.87 -9.16
N GLY A 233 7.18 0.82 -8.21
CA GLY A 233 7.05 1.80 -7.13
C GLY A 233 7.68 1.30 -5.82
N VAL A 234 8.04 2.22 -4.94
CA VAL A 234 8.48 1.91 -3.56
C VAL A 234 7.67 2.75 -2.59
N ARG A 235 7.14 2.15 -1.53
CA ARG A 235 6.49 2.86 -0.42
C ARG A 235 7.37 2.84 0.82
N LEU A 236 7.65 4.00 1.41
CA LEU A 236 8.42 4.14 2.65
C LEU A 236 7.64 4.93 3.72
N SER A 237 7.90 4.66 5.00
CA SER A 237 7.34 5.42 6.12
C SER A 237 8.44 5.96 7.04
N PRO A 238 9.25 6.94 6.60
CA PRO A 238 10.42 7.40 7.34
C PRO A 238 10.09 7.95 8.73
N ASN A 239 8.90 8.52 8.88
CA ASN A 239 8.40 9.07 10.13
C ASN A 239 7.60 8.07 10.97
N GLY A 240 7.35 6.85 10.48
CA GLY A 240 6.37 5.92 11.06
C GLY A 240 6.82 5.25 12.36
N VAL A 241 5.84 4.80 13.16
CA VAL A 241 6.04 4.03 14.42
C VAL A 241 5.39 2.65 14.40
N CYS A 242 4.56 2.37 13.39
CA CYS A 242 3.92 1.07 13.22
C CYS A 242 4.98 -0.04 13.19
N GLY A 243 4.65 -1.21 13.74
CA GLY A 243 5.60 -2.31 13.85
C GLY A 243 6.73 -2.07 14.85
N GLY A 244 6.66 -1.03 15.69
CA GLY A 244 7.71 -0.65 16.64
C GLY A 244 8.91 0.03 15.97
N MET A 245 8.68 0.70 14.84
CA MET A 245 9.71 1.42 14.10
C MET A 245 10.09 2.76 14.73
N GLY A 246 11.20 3.32 14.27
CA GLY A 246 11.76 4.60 14.70
C GLY A 246 13.15 4.41 15.31
N SER A 247 14.13 5.12 14.75
CA SER A 247 15.52 5.14 15.20
C SER A 247 16.05 6.57 15.27
N GLU A 248 17.10 6.81 16.05
CA GLU A 248 17.74 8.13 16.15
C GLU A 248 18.39 8.54 14.82
N ASP A 249 18.91 7.57 14.05
CA ASP A 249 19.55 7.75 12.75
C ASP A 249 18.59 7.64 11.55
N ASN A 250 17.26 7.64 11.78
CA ASN A 250 16.29 7.50 10.69
C ASN A 250 16.39 8.65 9.69
N TYR A 251 16.67 9.87 10.14
CA TYR A 251 16.79 11.01 9.23
C TYR A 251 17.93 10.79 8.21
N GLU A 252 19.10 10.38 8.69
CA GLU A 252 20.27 10.06 7.87
C GLU A 252 20.01 8.82 7.02
N THR A 253 19.42 7.78 7.60
CA THR A 253 19.07 6.52 6.93
C THR A 253 18.20 6.78 5.71
N PHE A 254 17.07 7.46 5.89
CA PHE A 254 16.14 7.69 4.80
C PHE A 254 16.65 8.77 3.84
N THR A 255 17.51 9.70 4.27
CA THR A 255 18.20 10.63 3.34
C THR A 255 19.02 9.83 2.32
N TYR A 256 19.81 8.87 2.80
CA TYR A 256 20.60 7.99 1.95
C TYR A 256 19.70 7.12 1.05
N VAL A 257 18.74 6.39 1.65
CA VAL A 257 17.86 5.47 0.91
C VAL A 257 17.10 6.19 -0.20
N ILE A 258 16.47 7.34 0.10
CA ILE A 258 15.69 8.09 -0.90
C ILE A 258 16.58 8.60 -2.03
N SER A 259 17.80 9.05 -1.70
CA SER A 259 18.77 9.52 -2.71
C SER A 259 19.24 8.40 -3.63
N GLU A 260 19.46 7.19 -3.11
CA GLU A 260 19.82 6.03 -3.94
C GLU A 260 18.66 5.57 -4.81
N LEU A 261 17.43 5.50 -4.26
CA LEU A 261 16.23 5.18 -5.03
C LEU A 261 16.00 6.16 -6.19
N GLY A 262 16.33 7.45 -5.99
CA GLY A 262 16.21 8.47 -7.03
C GLY A 262 17.12 8.25 -8.24
N LYS A 263 18.15 7.40 -8.13
CA LYS A 263 19.06 7.06 -9.24
C LYS A 263 18.57 5.88 -10.08
N MET A 264 17.51 5.19 -9.64
CA MET A 264 17.10 3.90 -10.20
C MET A 264 16.01 4.00 -11.28
N GLY A 265 15.51 5.20 -11.60
CA GLY A 265 14.47 5.39 -12.63
C GLY A 265 13.13 4.76 -12.28
N LEU A 266 12.81 4.65 -10.99
CA LEU A 266 11.58 4.04 -10.49
C LEU A 266 10.33 4.83 -10.88
N SER A 267 9.18 4.14 -10.94
CA SER A 267 7.88 4.73 -11.28
C SER A 267 7.51 5.89 -10.37
N TYR A 268 7.60 5.66 -9.06
CA TYR A 268 7.34 6.64 -8.01
C TYR A 268 7.90 6.20 -6.66
N LEU A 269 8.05 7.16 -5.75
CA LEU A 269 8.23 6.95 -4.32
C LEU A 269 6.96 7.39 -3.57
N ALA A 270 6.31 6.47 -2.86
CA ALA A 270 5.15 6.75 -2.02
C ALA A 270 5.55 6.93 -0.55
N THR A 271 4.90 7.85 0.15
CA THR A 271 5.16 8.08 1.57
C THR A 271 3.92 8.44 2.38
N HIS A 272 4.01 8.25 3.69
CA HIS A 272 3.06 8.79 4.66
C HIS A 272 3.55 10.18 5.08
N ASP A 273 2.94 11.22 4.52
CA ASP A 273 3.28 12.62 4.80
C ASP A 273 2.70 13.06 6.16
N GLY A 274 1.47 12.67 6.44
CA GLY A 274 0.77 12.96 7.69
C GLY A 274 1.04 11.95 8.81
N PHE A 275 0.65 12.32 10.03
CA PHE A 275 0.83 11.51 11.26
C PHE A 275 -0.42 10.71 11.64
N GLY A 276 -1.32 10.44 10.69
CA GLY A 276 -2.55 9.68 10.94
C GLY A 276 -2.36 8.22 11.33
N PHE A 277 -1.10 7.73 11.33
CA PHE A 277 -0.64 6.43 11.82
C PHE A 277 0.35 6.56 12.99
N GLY A 278 0.45 7.75 13.60
CA GLY A 278 1.49 8.10 14.55
C GLY A 278 2.81 8.49 13.88
N ARG A 279 3.75 8.95 14.71
CA ARG A 279 5.07 9.41 14.27
C ARG A 279 6.12 9.14 15.34
N SER A 280 7.34 8.84 14.90
CA SER A 280 8.48 8.70 15.80
C SER A 280 8.99 10.08 16.23
N ASP A 281 9.38 10.18 17.48
CA ASP A 281 9.97 11.37 18.11
C ASP A 281 11.50 11.25 18.29
N LYS A 282 12.11 10.13 17.87
CA LYS A 282 13.54 9.87 18.03
C LYS A 282 14.44 10.72 17.13
N CYS A 283 13.91 11.25 16.03
CA CYS A 283 14.61 12.17 15.14
C CYS A 283 13.65 13.20 14.55
N ARG A 284 14.20 14.16 13.80
CA ARG A 284 13.39 15.16 13.08
C ARG A 284 12.56 14.51 11.97
N VAL A 285 11.42 15.13 11.64
CA VAL A 285 10.55 14.63 10.58
C VAL A 285 11.10 14.89 9.19
N PHE A 286 10.85 13.94 8.30
CA PHE A 286 10.88 14.13 6.86
C PHE A 286 9.59 14.76 6.36
N THR A 287 9.73 15.74 5.50
CA THR A 287 8.61 16.34 4.76
C THR A 287 8.52 15.74 3.35
N VAL A 288 7.32 15.71 2.75
CA VAL A 288 7.16 15.35 1.33
C VAL A 288 8.01 16.23 0.40
N PHE A 289 8.24 17.51 0.75
CA PHE A 289 9.14 18.38 0.00
C PHE A 289 10.58 17.84 -0.02
N GLU A 290 11.13 17.45 1.13
CA GLU A 290 12.47 16.84 1.20
C GLU A 290 12.54 15.55 0.36
N LEU A 291 11.52 14.70 0.45
CA LEU A 291 11.41 13.50 -0.38
C LEU A 291 11.46 13.83 -1.88
N LYS A 292 10.68 14.84 -2.32
CA LYS A 292 10.67 15.30 -3.71
C LYS A 292 12.04 15.77 -4.17
N THR A 293 12.76 16.52 -3.33
CA THR A 293 14.11 17.03 -3.66
C THR A 293 15.17 15.93 -3.74
N LEU A 294 15.11 14.92 -2.85
CA LEU A 294 16.07 13.82 -2.80
C LEU A 294 15.80 12.78 -3.89
N PHE A 295 14.53 12.39 -4.06
CA PHE A 295 14.13 11.35 -5.00
C PHE A 295 14.21 11.80 -6.47
N LYS A 296 13.92 13.07 -6.77
CA LYS A 296 13.96 13.67 -8.11
C LYS A 296 13.06 13.03 -9.18
N GLY A 297 12.32 11.97 -8.83
CA GLY A 297 11.27 11.36 -9.64
C GLY A 297 9.86 11.79 -9.22
N ARG A 298 8.88 10.93 -9.50
CA ARG A 298 7.49 11.14 -9.08
C ARG A 298 7.29 10.76 -7.61
N VAL A 299 6.66 11.62 -6.83
CA VAL A 299 6.35 11.38 -5.41
C VAL A 299 4.86 11.25 -5.21
N MET A 300 4.44 10.24 -4.46
CA MET A 300 3.07 10.05 -4.03
C MET A 300 2.93 10.38 -2.55
N ALA A 301 2.25 11.47 -2.23
CA ALA A 301 1.93 11.83 -0.86
C ALA A 301 0.66 11.10 -0.40
N THR A 302 0.69 10.50 0.79
CA THR A 302 -0.46 9.82 1.37
C THR A 302 -0.62 10.16 2.86
N CYS A 303 -1.75 9.76 3.45
CA CYS A 303 -2.17 9.98 4.85
C CYS A 303 -2.99 11.28 5.06
N SER A 304 -4.29 11.10 5.31
CA SER A 304 -5.24 12.13 5.77
C SER A 304 -5.47 13.34 4.85
N TYR A 305 -5.20 13.20 3.56
CA TYR A 305 -5.51 14.23 2.56
C TYR A 305 -7.01 14.34 2.28
N THR A 306 -7.51 15.57 2.25
CA THR A 306 -8.79 15.95 1.61
C THR A 306 -8.57 16.33 0.14
N ARG A 307 -9.65 16.54 -0.63
CA ARG A 307 -9.58 17.03 -2.02
C ARG A 307 -8.72 18.29 -2.14
N ASP A 308 -9.02 19.32 -1.35
CA ASP A 308 -8.38 20.62 -1.51
C ASP A 308 -6.93 20.63 -0.97
N GLN A 309 -6.63 19.82 0.04
CA GLN A 309 -5.24 19.58 0.47
C GLN A 309 -4.45 18.86 -0.62
N ALA A 310 -5.05 17.87 -1.28
CA ALA A 310 -4.43 17.13 -2.37
C ALA A 310 -4.14 18.04 -3.56
N GLU A 311 -5.08 18.91 -3.93
CA GLU A 311 -4.86 19.93 -4.95
C GLU A 311 -3.71 20.86 -4.57
N GLY A 312 -3.66 21.33 -3.32
CA GLY A 312 -2.60 22.23 -2.85
C GLY A 312 -1.20 21.63 -3.01
N VAL A 313 -0.99 20.36 -2.65
CA VAL A 313 0.34 19.72 -2.76
C VAL A 313 0.74 19.38 -4.19
N LEU A 314 -0.23 19.06 -5.05
CA LEU A 314 0.01 18.87 -6.48
C LEU A 314 0.37 20.19 -7.16
N HIS A 315 -0.40 21.24 -6.88
CA HIS A 315 -0.16 22.58 -7.42
C HIS A 315 1.18 23.16 -6.99
N ALA A 316 1.59 22.92 -5.74
CA ALA A 316 2.91 23.33 -5.24
C ALA A 316 4.07 22.51 -5.83
N GLY A 317 3.80 21.44 -6.57
CA GLY A 317 4.82 20.56 -7.16
C GLY A 317 5.59 19.70 -6.15
N VAL A 318 5.10 19.59 -4.91
CA VAL A 318 5.75 18.79 -3.86
C VAL A 318 5.36 17.31 -3.91
N ALA A 319 4.24 17.00 -4.59
CA ALA A 319 3.85 15.64 -4.96
C ALA A 319 3.32 15.63 -6.40
N ASP A 320 3.32 14.47 -7.04
CA ASP A 320 2.80 14.25 -8.40
C ASP A 320 1.52 13.42 -8.40
N LEU A 321 1.29 12.69 -7.31
CA LEU A 321 0.16 11.81 -7.04
C LEU A 321 -0.25 11.96 -5.58
N VAL A 322 -1.54 11.79 -5.28
CA VAL A 322 -2.04 11.75 -3.90
C VAL A 322 -2.82 10.47 -3.65
N GLY A 323 -2.42 9.74 -2.60
CA GLY A 323 -3.04 8.49 -2.22
C GLY A 323 -4.11 8.64 -1.14
N PHE A 324 -5.26 8.06 -1.41
CA PHE A 324 -6.41 8.00 -0.50
C PHE A 324 -6.68 6.55 -0.12
N GLY A 325 -6.76 6.26 1.18
CA GLY A 325 -7.10 4.92 1.69
C GLY A 325 -8.55 4.88 2.18
N ARG A 326 -8.76 5.36 3.42
CA ARG A 326 -10.07 5.36 4.10
C ARG A 326 -11.21 5.96 3.25
N PRO A 327 -11.04 7.09 2.54
CA PRO A 327 -12.10 7.62 1.69
C PRO A 327 -12.54 6.66 0.57
N PHE A 328 -11.61 5.94 -0.06
CA PHE A 328 -11.94 4.94 -1.09
C PHE A 328 -12.61 3.69 -0.49
N LEU A 329 -12.42 3.39 0.80
CA LEU A 329 -13.10 2.24 1.41
C LEU A 329 -14.62 2.35 1.33
N VAL A 330 -15.16 3.57 1.47
CA VAL A 330 -16.61 3.83 1.51
C VAL A 330 -17.16 4.58 0.29
N ASN A 331 -16.28 5.14 -0.55
CA ASN A 331 -16.66 5.84 -1.77
C ASN A 331 -15.95 5.18 -2.97
N PRO A 332 -16.57 4.21 -3.66
CA PRO A 332 -15.96 3.59 -4.84
C PRO A 332 -15.71 4.60 -5.98
N ASP A 333 -16.57 5.62 -6.06
CA ASP A 333 -16.61 6.73 -7.01
C ASP A 333 -15.99 8.02 -6.44
N LEU A 334 -14.96 7.89 -5.58
CA LEU A 334 -14.34 9.04 -4.91
C LEU A 334 -13.90 10.16 -5.89
N PRO A 335 -13.27 9.87 -7.05
CA PRO A 335 -12.90 10.91 -8.01
C PRO A 335 -14.09 11.74 -8.52
N GLU A 336 -15.20 11.08 -8.82
CA GLU A 336 -16.44 11.71 -9.28
C GLU A 336 -17.04 12.58 -8.18
N ARG A 337 -17.06 12.09 -6.94
CA ARG A 337 -17.52 12.90 -5.80
C ARG A 337 -16.66 14.13 -5.59
N PHE A 338 -15.34 13.99 -5.65
CA PHE A 338 -14.42 15.12 -5.52
C PHE A 338 -14.61 16.13 -6.65
N ARG A 339 -14.75 15.67 -7.89
CA ARG A 339 -14.90 16.54 -9.07
C ARG A 339 -16.20 17.35 -9.03
N ASN A 340 -17.28 16.76 -8.52
CA ASN A 340 -18.60 17.39 -8.50
C ASN A 340 -18.97 18.01 -7.14
N ASP A 341 -18.07 17.98 -6.16
CA ASP A 341 -18.35 18.41 -4.78
C ASP A 341 -19.53 17.67 -4.13
N TRP A 342 -19.70 16.39 -4.48
CA TRP A 342 -20.75 15.57 -3.87
C TRP A 342 -20.36 15.10 -2.47
N PRO A 343 -21.35 14.88 -1.57
CA PRO A 343 -21.10 14.37 -0.24
C PRO A 343 -20.36 13.03 -0.25
N LEU A 344 -19.42 12.85 0.68
CA LEU A 344 -18.80 11.55 0.94
C LEU A 344 -19.69 10.72 1.86
N ALA A 345 -19.63 9.40 1.70
CA ALA A 345 -20.23 8.47 2.64
C ALA A 345 -19.59 8.61 4.04
N GLU A 346 -20.37 8.28 5.07
CA GLU A 346 -19.90 8.28 6.45
C GLU A 346 -18.67 7.38 6.64
N PRO A 347 -17.73 7.76 7.52
CA PRO A 347 -16.56 6.94 7.81
C PRO A 347 -16.96 5.53 8.27
N LEU A 348 -16.26 4.53 7.73
CA LEU A 348 -16.43 3.15 8.15
C LEU A 348 -15.92 2.98 9.61
N PRO A 349 -16.61 2.21 10.46
CA PRO A 349 -16.09 1.81 11.76
C PRO A 349 -14.78 1.01 11.64
N TYR A 350 -13.85 1.23 12.57
CA TYR A 350 -12.48 0.69 12.49
C TYR A 350 -12.44 -0.85 12.43
N GLU A 351 -13.33 -1.51 13.15
CA GLU A 351 -13.47 -2.97 13.21
C GLU A 351 -13.92 -3.59 11.88
N LEU A 352 -14.46 -2.81 10.94
CA LEU A 352 -14.86 -3.26 9.61
C LEU A 352 -13.78 -3.01 8.55
N PHE A 353 -12.66 -2.37 8.91
CA PHE A 353 -11.58 -2.11 7.96
C PHE A 353 -10.95 -3.42 7.48
N TRP A 354 -10.62 -4.32 8.41
CA TRP A 354 -9.74 -5.46 8.13
C TRP A 354 -10.11 -6.74 8.90
N ASN A 355 -11.38 -6.94 9.27
CA ASN A 355 -11.78 -8.09 10.10
C ASN A 355 -12.45 -9.21 9.29
N ALA A 356 -11.71 -10.27 8.98
CA ALA A 356 -12.20 -11.40 8.18
C ALA A 356 -13.49 -12.04 8.72
N LYS A 357 -13.73 -12.01 10.04
CA LYS A 357 -14.93 -12.58 10.68
C LYS A 357 -16.20 -11.80 10.37
N LYS A 358 -16.09 -10.59 9.83
CA LYS A 358 -17.22 -9.73 9.45
C LYS A 358 -17.77 -10.01 8.05
N GLY A 359 -17.14 -10.92 7.30
CA GLY A 359 -17.59 -11.24 5.94
C GLY A 359 -17.71 -9.98 5.10
N LEU A 360 -18.82 -9.79 4.40
CA LEU A 360 -19.02 -8.63 3.50
C LEU A 360 -19.50 -7.35 4.20
N GLU A 361 -19.70 -7.35 5.52
CA GLU A 361 -20.06 -6.15 6.28
C GLU A 361 -18.97 -5.08 6.09
N GLY A 362 -19.37 -3.88 5.64
CA GLY A 362 -18.45 -2.77 5.37
C GLY A 362 -17.48 -3.00 4.20
N TYR A 363 -17.77 -3.95 3.30
CA TYR A 363 -16.92 -4.24 2.14
C TYR A 363 -17.42 -3.56 0.85
N HIS A 364 -18.74 -3.60 0.62
CA HIS A 364 -19.37 -3.02 -0.57
C HIS A 364 -20.12 -1.74 -0.23
N PHE A 365 -19.98 -0.76 -1.11
CA PHE A 365 -20.64 0.54 -1.02
C PHE A 365 -21.17 0.93 -2.40
N PRO A 366 -22.36 1.56 -2.48
CA PRO A 366 -22.86 2.06 -3.74
C PRO A 366 -22.11 3.33 -4.18
N ALA A 367 -22.04 3.54 -5.49
CA ALA A 367 -21.69 4.86 -6.04
C ALA A 367 -22.78 5.89 -5.66
N TYR A 368 -22.44 7.17 -5.68
CA TYR A 368 -23.38 8.25 -5.46
C TYR A 368 -24.36 8.35 -6.63
N ASP A 369 -25.66 8.47 -6.32
CA ASP A 369 -26.70 8.76 -7.31
C ASP A 369 -27.21 10.19 -7.09
N PRO A 370 -26.77 11.17 -7.90
CA PRO A 370 -27.19 12.56 -7.75
C PRO A 370 -28.69 12.74 -7.99
N LYS A 371 -29.31 11.95 -8.89
CA LYS A 371 -30.74 12.07 -9.21
C LYS A 371 -31.60 11.63 -8.03
N LYS A 372 -31.18 10.56 -7.35
CA LYS A 372 -31.85 10.11 -6.12
C LYS A 372 -31.73 11.16 -5.01
N ALA A 373 -30.55 11.76 -4.86
CA ALA A 373 -30.34 12.80 -3.84
C ALA A 373 -31.17 14.07 -4.09
N GLU A 374 -31.36 14.48 -5.35
CA GLU A 374 -32.26 15.58 -5.72
C GLU A 374 -33.73 15.24 -5.41
N ALA A 375 -34.19 14.04 -5.79
CA ALA A 375 -35.54 13.59 -5.50
C ALA A 375 -35.84 13.49 -3.99
N ASP A 376 -34.87 13.08 -3.17
CA ASP A 376 -35.01 13.01 -1.72
C ASP A 376 -35.07 14.42 -1.08
N LYS A 377 -34.34 15.40 -1.63
CA LYS A 377 -34.46 16.82 -1.22
C LYS A 377 -35.83 17.41 -1.56
N GLU A 378 -36.36 17.12 -2.75
CA GLU A 378 -37.70 17.59 -3.18
C GLU A 378 -38.82 17.01 -2.32
N LYS A 379 -38.69 15.73 -1.91
CA LYS A 379 -39.63 15.10 -0.98
C LYS A 379 -39.58 15.70 0.43
N GLN A 380 -38.39 16.08 0.92
CA GLN A 380 -38.24 16.72 2.22
C GLN A 380 -38.67 18.20 2.22
N ALA A 381 -38.63 18.85 1.05
CA ALA A 381 -39.07 20.24 0.87
C ALA A 381 -40.57 20.38 0.58
N SER A 382 -41.27 19.28 0.29
CA SER A 382 -42.72 19.28 0.11
C SER A 382 -43.40 19.37 1.48
N PRO A 383 -44.21 20.41 1.77
CA PRO A 383 -44.96 20.48 3.01
C PRO A 383 -45.87 19.25 3.10
N VAL A 384 -45.86 18.57 4.25
CA VAL A 384 -46.93 17.64 4.59
C VAL A 384 -48.18 18.50 4.71
N ASP A 385 -49.07 18.44 3.71
CA ASP A 385 -50.38 19.09 3.77
C ASP A 385 -51.16 18.49 4.97
N PRO A 386 -51.77 19.32 5.83
CA PRO A 386 -52.31 18.90 7.13
C PRO A 386 -53.51 17.96 7.08
#